data_AF-A0A7C4SEC5-F1
#
_entry.id   AF-A0A7C4SEC5-F1
#
_cell.length_a   1.000
_cell.length_b   1.000
_cell.length_c   1.000
_cell.angle_alpha   90.00
_cell.angle_beta   90.00
_cell.angle_gamma   90.00
#
_symmetry.space_group_name_H-M   'P 1'
#
loop_
_entity.id
_entity.type
_entity.pdbx_description
1 polymer ?
#
loop_
_entity_poly.entity_id
_entity_poly.type
_entity_poly.pdbx_seq_one_letter_code
_entity_poly.pdbx_strand_id
1 'polypeptide(L)'
;MMDRRIPRWWRWTRIGLDLIVIQAAFVLAYLMRYRWEWFREITFDAPFSAYIPFQIAWTVLLVLLFRLDRVYPPQMGAPWLEEMYRILNAVAKSTLVLMAVVFFSQSLFYSRLMFLEAALLVVLLLGALRFFESRVERMMRRRGIGVV
;
A
#
# COMPACT_ATOMS: atom_id res chain seq x y z
N MET A 1 29.27 15.82 -9.94
CA MET A 1 28.12 14.96 -9.61
C MET A 1 28.26 14.54 -8.15
N MET A 2 27.62 15.25 -7.22
CA MET A 2 27.71 14.92 -5.79
C MET A 2 26.80 13.75 -5.45
N ASP A 3 27.34 12.79 -4.72
CA ASP A 3 26.69 11.56 -4.28
C ASP A 3 25.66 11.92 -3.18
N ARG A 4 24.43 12.23 -3.62
CA ARG A 4 23.30 12.66 -2.80
C ARG A 4 22.77 11.48 -1.98
N ARG A 5 23.48 11.11 -0.91
CA ARG A 5 23.08 9.97 -0.06
C ARG A 5 21.97 10.36 0.90
N ILE A 6 20.79 9.78 0.67
CA ILE A 6 19.68 9.82 1.62
C ILE A 6 20.14 9.14 2.91
N PRO A 7 19.92 9.72 4.10
CA PRO A 7 20.26 9.05 5.33
C PRO A 7 19.54 7.69 5.40
N ARG A 8 20.29 6.63 5.72
CA ARG A 8 19.78 5.24 5.72
C ARG A 8 18.51 5.07 6.57
N TRP A 9 18.34 5.86 7.64
CA TRP A 9 17.17 5.82 8.50
C TRP A 9 15.87 6.22 7.78
N TRP A 10 15.92 7.15 6.80
CA TRP A 10 14.74 7.59 6.04
C TRP A 10 14.09 6.45 5.25
N ARG A 11 14.92 5.55 4.70
CA ARG A 11 14.45 4.37 3.98
C ARG A 11 13.64 3.45 4.90
N TRP A 12 14.11 3.23 6.13
CA TRP A 12 13.43 2.37 7.09
C TRP A 12 12.14 3.01 7.60
N THR A 13 12.14 4.32 7.83
CA THR A 13 10.91 5.06 8.18
C THR A 13 9.86 4.93 7.09
N ARG A 14 10.23 5.09 5.82
CA ARG A 14 9.34 4.90 4.67
C ARG A 14 8.70 3.52 4.64
N ILE A 15 9.51 2.47 4.73
CA ILE A 15 9.01 1.08 4.75
C ILE A 15 8.05 0.86 5.92
N GLY A 16 8.40 1.37 7.11
CA GLY A 16 7.54 1.27 8.29
C GLY A 16 6.19 1.98 8.12
N LEU A 17 6.19 3.19 7.57
CA LEU A 17 4.97 3.94 7.29
C LEU A 17 4.10 3.23 6.25
N ASP A 18 4.70 2.68 5.20
CA ASP A 18 3.95 1.97 4.16
C ASP A 18 3.29 0.71 4.72
N LEU A 19 3.98 -0.04 5.59
CA LEU A 19 3.39 -1.19 6.28
C LEU A 19 2.19 -0.77 7.13
N ILE A 20 2.32 0.32 7.91
CA ILE A 20 1.21 0.83 8.72
C ILE A 20 0.03 1.22 7.83
N VAL A 21 0.29 1.90 6.70
CA VAL A 21 -0.75 2.29 5.76
C VAL A 21 -1.44 1.08 5.11
N ILE A 22 -0.68 0.06 4.71
CA ILE A 22 -1.24 -1.18 4.14
C ILE A 22 -2.17 -1.86 5.15
N GLN A 23 -1.75 -1.98 6.40
CA GLN A 23 -2.55 -2.58 7.45
C GLN A 23 -3.82 -1.74 7.72
N ALA A 24 -3.68 -0.42 7.83
CA ALA A 24 -4.79 0.50 8.04
C ALA A 24 -5.81 0.46 6.89
N ALA A 25 -5.34 0.42 5.65
CA ALA A 25 -6.18 0.33 4.45
C ALA A 25 -7.00 -0.96 4.43
N PHE A 26 -6.38 -2.09 4.81
CA PHE A 26 -7.06 -3.38 4.85
C PHE A 26 -8.13 -3.43 5.94
N VAL A 27 -7.81 -2.93 7.14
CA VAL A 27 -8.78 -2.81 8.24
C VAL A 27 -9.91 -1.85 7.86
N LEU A 28 -9.59 -0.73 7.23
CA LEU A 28 -10.59 0.24 6.78
C LEU A 28 -11.50 -0.36 5.70
N ALA A 29 -10.97 -1.13 4.75
CA ALA A 29 -11.77 -1.85 3.77
C ALA A 29 -12.76 -2.82 4.46
N TYR A 30 -12.30 -3.55 5.47
CA TYR A 30 -13.17 -4.44 6.25
C TYR A 30 -14.29 -3.65 6.95
N LEU A 31 -13.96 -2.53 7.60
CA LEU A 31 -14.94 -1.70 8.30
C LEU A 31 -15.94 -1.05 7.32
N MET A 32 -15.46 -0.51 6.20
CA MET A 32 -16.30 0.07 5.15
C MET A 32 -17.30 -0.95 4.62
N ARG A 33 -16.86 -2.21 4.46
CA ARG A 33 -17.70 -3.29 4.00
C ARG A 33 -18.70 -3.73 5.07
N TYR A 34 -18.21 -4.20 6.21
CA TYR A 34 -19.00 -4.91 7.23
C TYR A 34 -19.73 -4.03 8.24
N ARG A 35 -19.25 -2.80 8.48
CA ARG A 35 -19.86 -1.89 9.46
C ARG A 35 -20.60 -0.71 8.84
N TRP A 36 -20.13 -0.23 7.68
CA TRP A 36 -20.73 0.91 7.00
C TRP A 36 -21.60 0.51 5.81
N GLU A 37 -21.70 -0.80 5.53
CA GLU A 37 -22.55 -1.39 4.48
C GLU A 37 -22.38 -0.72 3.11
N TRP A 38 -21.16 -0.25 2.81
CA TRP A 38 -20.92 0.46 1.57
C TRP A 38 -21.17 -0.48 0.38
N PHE A 39 -22.05 -0.06 -0.54
CA PHE A 39 -22.49 -0.69 -1.80
C PHE A 39 -23.53 -1.82 -1.75
N ARG A 40 -23.75 -2.57 -0.65
CA ARG A 40 -24.82 -3.62 -0.60
C ARG A 40 -25.05 -4.14 0.81
N GLU A 41 -26.31 -4.45 1.15
CA GLU A 41 -26.66 -5.24 2.35
C GLU A 41 -25.93 -6.59 2.35
N ILE A 42 -25.33 -6.92 3.49
CA ILE A 42 -24.52 -8.13 3.65
C ILE A 42 -25.41 -9.25 4.18
N THR A 43 -25.55 -10.33 3.41
CA THR A 43 -26.25 -11.55 3.87
C THR A 43 -25.37 -12.44 4.76
N PHE A 44 -24.05 -12.21 4.80
CA PHE A 44 -23.07 -13.04 5.53
C PHE A 44 -21.99 -12.19 6.23
N ASP A 45 -22.06 -12.14 7.57
CA ASP A 45 -21.06 -11.49 8.41
C ASP A 45 -19.86 -12.45 8.62
N ALA A 46 -18.70 -12.09 8.07
CA ALA A 46 -17.49 -12.89 8.18
C ALA A 46 -16.54 -12.25 9.20
N PRO A 47 -16.03 -13.00 10.18
CA PRO A 47 -15.13 -12.43 11.18
C PRO A 47 -13.81 -12.00 10.55
N PHE A 48 -13.25 -10.89 11.03
CA PHE A 48 -11.96 -10.37 10.56
C PHE A 48 -10.83 -11.42 10.62
N SER A 49 -10.88 -12.34 11.58
CA SER A 49 -9.90 -13.43 11.73
C SER A 49 -9.78 -14.31 10.49
N ALA A 50 -10.86 -14.48 9.74
CA ALA A 50 -10.87 -15.24 8.49
C ALA A 50 -10.05 -14.55 7.38
N TYR A 51 -9.86 -13.23 7.47
CA TYR A 51 -9.09 -12.44 6.51
C TYR A 51 -7.59 -12.37 6.83
N ILE A 52 -7.17 -12.74 8.04
CA ILE A 52 -5.76 -12.63 8.49
C ILE A 52 -4.79 -13.36 7.54
N PRO A 53 -5.02 -14.61 7.11
CA PRO A 53 -4.11 -15.30 6.19
C PRO A 53 -3.94 -14.54 4.87
N PHE A 54 -5.04 -13.99 4.34
CA PHE A 54 -5.03 -13.22 3.10
C PHE A 54 -4.37 -11.86 3.28
N GLN A 55 -4.58 -11.19 4.40
CA GLN A 55 -3.93 -9.94 4.76
C GLN A 55 -2.41 -10.11 4.81
N ILE A 56 -1.94 -11.17 5.47
CA ILE A 56 -0.51 -11.48 5.57
C ILE A 56 0.05 -11.78 4.17
N ALA A 57 -0.61 -12.67 3.42
CA ALA A 57 -0.18 -13.04 2.07
C ALA A 57 -0.10 -11.82 1.13
N TRP A 58 -1.12 -10.97 1.16
CA TRP A 58 -1.16 -9.75 0.33
C TRP A 58 -0.09 -8.74 0.73
N THR A 59 0.14 -8.56 2.03
CA THR A 59 1.20 -7.67 2.54
C THR A 59 2.58 -8.15 2.11
N VAL A 60 2.85 -9.45 2.17
CA VAL A 60 4.10 -10.03 1.68
C VAL A 60 4.26 -9.80 0.18
N LEU A 61 3.21 -10.02 -0.62
CA LEU A 61 3.22 -9.77 -2.06
C LEU A 61 3.48 -8.29 -2.38
N LEU A 62 2.83 -7.36 -1.65
CA LEU A 62 3.02 -5.92 -1.81
C LEU A 62 4.45 -5.52 -1.51
N VAL A 63 5.02 -5.95 -0.39
CA VAL A 63 6.41 -5.62 -0.02
C VAL A 63 7.39 -6.17 -1.05
N LEU A 64 7.17 -7.39 -1.53
CA LEU A 64 8.00 -8.00 -2.58
C LEU A 64 7.91 -7.20 -3.88
N LEU A 65 6.71 -6.87 -4.33
CA LEU A 65 6.50 -6.14 -5.58
C LEU A 65 6.92 -4.67 -5.49
N PHE A 66 6.79 -4.01 -4.34
CA PHE A 66 7.37 -2.69 -4.11
C PHE A 66 8.89 -2.69 -4.23
N ARG A 67 9.54 -3.77 -3.80
CA ARG A 67 10.97 -3.95 -4.00
C ARG A 67 11.33 -4.20 -5.46
N LEU A 68 10.56 -5.04 -6.17
CA LEU A 68 10.79 -5.37 -7.58
C LEU A 68 10.52 -4.18 -8.52
N ASP A 69 9.41 -3.47 -8.32
CA ASP A 69 9.00 -2.29 -9.09
C ASP A 69 9.77 -1.02 -8.65
N ARG A 70 10.78 -1.16 -7.80
CA ARG A 70 11.67 -0.09 -7.33
C ARG A 70 10.91 1.11 -6.74
N VAL A 71 9.85 0.83 -5.98
CA VAL A 71 9.22 1.80 -5.07
C VAL A 71 10.21 2.18 -3.96
N TYR A 72 11.09 1.24 -3.60
CA TYR A 72 12.28 1.50 -2.79
C TYR A 72 13.54 1.31 -3.64
N PRO A 73 14.56 2.18 -3.57
CA PRO A 73 14.72 3.36 -2.69
C PRO A 73 13.99 4.63 -3.21
N PRO A 74 13.79 5.64 -2.34
CA PRO A 74 13.28 6.95 -2.76
C PRO A 74 14.09 7.52 -3.92
N GLN A 75 13.44 7.85 -5.04
CA GLN A 75 14.11 8.52 -6.14
C GLN A 75 13.94 10.03 -5.97
N MET A 76 15.01 10.69 -5.52
CA MET A 76 15.01 12.14 -5.33
C MET A 76 14.72 12.85 -6.65
N GLY A 77 13.66 13.66 -6.67
CA GLY A 77 13.24 14.43 -7.84
C GLY A 77 12.35 13.67 -8.81
N ALA A 78 12.00 12.42 -8.53
CA ALA A 78 10.98 11.72 -9.30
C ALA A 78 9.63 12.46 -9.19
N PRO A 79 8.89 12.62 -10.29
CA PRO A 79 7.53 13.13 -10.25
C PRO A 79 6.65 12.23 -9.37
N TRP A 80 5.78 12.84 -8.57
CA TRP A 80 4.81 12.10 -7.74
C TRP A 80 3.94 11.13 -8.57
N LEU A 81 3.62 11.49 -9.81
CA LEU A 81 2.89 10.63 -10.76
C LEU A 81 3.68 9.35 -11.12
N GLU A 82 5.01 9.44 -11.20
CA GLU A 82 5.85 8.27 -11.49
C GLU A 82 5.89 7.30 -10.30
N GLU A 83 5.98 7.83 -9.07
CA GLU A 83 5.84 7.01 -7.86
C GLU A 83 4.45 6.36 -7.79
N MET A 84 3.39 7.12 -8.11
CA MET A 84 2.03 6.61 -8.14
C MET A 84 1.87 5.47 -9.14
N TYR A 85 2.46 5.59 -10.32
CA TYR A 85 2.42 4.56 -11.36
C TYR A 85 3.06 3.25 -10.88
N ARG A 86 4.19 3.34 -10.14
CA ARG A 86 4.85 2.15 -9.57
C ARG A 86 4.03 1.53 -8.45
N ILE A 87 3.45 2.35 -7.56
CA ILE A 87 2.56 1.89 -6.49
C ILE A 87 1.35 1.18 -7.11
N LEU A 88 0.68 1.81 -8.07
CA LEU A 88 -0.49 1.26 -8.74
C LEU A 88 -0.17 -0.07 -9.43
N ASN A 89 0.95 -0.16 -10.14
CA ASN A 89 1.36 -1.42 -10.77
C ASN A 89 1.62 -2.54 -9.76
N ALA A 90 2.34 -2.25 -8.69
CA ALA A 90 2.64 -3.26 -7.67
C ALA A 90 1.37 -3.68 -6.89
N VAL A 91 0.47 -2.74 -6.60
CA VAL A 91 -0.82 -3.03 -5.98
C VAL A 91 -1.70 -3.86 -6.92
N ALA A 92 -1.78 -3.50 -8.20
CA ALA A 92 -2.54 -4.26 -9.19
C ALA A 92 -2.01 -5.71 -9.31
N LYS A 93 -0.69 -5.88 -9.50
CA LYS A 93 -0.05 -7.21 -9.59
C LYS A 93 -0.29 -8.05 -8.33
N SER A 94 -0.03 -7.50 -7.14
CA SER A 94 -0.23 -8.21 -5.86
C SER A 94 -1.69 -8.61 -5.66
N THR A 95 -2.62 -7.72 -5.99
CA THR A 95 -4.06 -7.96 -5.87
C THR A 95 -4.51 -9.02 -6.87
N LEU A 96 -4.02 -8.99 -8.11
CA LEU A 96 -4.32 -10.02 -9.11
C LEU A 96 -3.83 -11.40 -8.67
N VAL A 97 -2.61 -11.49 -8.12
CA VAL A 97 -2.06 -12.75 -7.59
C VAL A 97 -2.88 -13.24 -6.40
N LEU A 98 -3.21 -12.36 -5.45
CA LEU A 98 -4.07 -12.71 -4.31
C LEU A 98 -5.44 -13.19 -4.78
N MET A 99 -6.05 -12.49 -5.74
CA MET A 99 -7.32 -12.88 -6.32
C MET A 99 -7.25 -14.27 -6.94
N ALA A 100 -6.24 -14.57 -7.74
CA ALA A 100 -6.06 -15.91 -8.29
C ALA A 100 -6.07 -16.97 -7.18
N VAL A 101 -5.31 -16.77 -6.10
CA VAL A 101 -5.28 -17.68 -4.94
C VAL A 101 -6.66 -17.84 -4.30
N VAL A 102 -7.37 -16.73 -4.05
CA VAL A 102 -8.72 -16.74 -3.47
C VAL A 102 -9.71 -17.49 -4.36
N PHE A 103 -9.65 -17.29 -5.68
CA PHE A 103 -10.52 -17.98 -6.64
C PHE A 103 -10.26 -19.50 -6.66
N PHE A 104 -9.01 -19.94 -6.66
CA PHE A 104 -8.67 -21.36 -6.60
C PHE A 104 -9.05 -22.02 -5.28
N SER A 105 -9.02 -21.27 -4.18
CA SER A 105 -9.46 -21.78 -2.85
C SER A 105 -10.96 -22.03 -2.73
N GLN A 106 -11.75 -21.76 -3.79
CA GLN A 106 -13.21 -21.91 -3.83
C GLN A 106 -13.95 -21.23 -2.67
N SER A 107 -13.38 -20.18 -2.08
CA SER A 107 -14.06 -19.50 -0.98
C SER A 107 -15.21 -18.63 -1.49
N LEU A 108 -16.39 -19.25 -1.58
CA LEU A 108 -17.65 -18.60 -1.90
C LEU A 108 -18.18 -17.74 -0.73
N PHE A 109 -17.60 -17.92 0.48
CA PHE A 109 -18.04 -17.24 1.70
C PHE A 109 -17.41 -15.85 1.92
N TYR A 110 -16.44 -15.43 1.10
CA TYR A 110 -15.77 -14.13 1.26
C TYR A 110 -16.15 -13.12 0.18
N SER A 111 -16.32 -11.86 0.59
CA SER A 111 -16.51 -10.73 -0.32
C SER A 111 -15.23 -10.47 -1.11
N ARG A 112 -15.15 -10.98 -2.35
CA ARG A 112 -14.04 -10.69 -3.28
C ARG A 112 -13.85 -9.19 -3.52
N LEU A 113 -14.95 -8.43 -3.46
CA LEU A 113 -14.96 -6.98 -3.58
C LEU A 113 -14.15 -6.29 -2.48
N MET A 114 -14.09 -6.86 -1.27
CA MET A 114 -13.34 -6.28 -0.15
C MET A 114 -11.84 -6.14 -0.46
N PHE A 115 -11.27 -7.09 -1.19
CA PHE A 115 -9.86 -7.02 -1.60
C PHE A 115 -9.61 -5.92 -2.64
N LEU A 116 -10.59 -5.63 -3.51
CA LEU A 116 -10.52 -4.51 -4.45
C LEU A 116 -10.67 -3.17 -3.73
N GLU A 117 -11.56 -3.08 -2.73
CA GLU A 117 -11.70 -1.91 -1.87
C GLU A 117 -10.38 -1.65 -1.10
N ALA A 118 -9.78 -2.69 -0.54
CA ALA A 118 -8.47 -2.60 0.11
C ALA A 118 -7.39 -2.11 -0.86
N ALA A 119 -7.33 -2.65 -2.09
CA ALA A 119 -6.38 -2.23 -3.11
C ALA A 119 -6.55 -0.74 -3.46
N LEU A 120 -7.79 -0.28 -3.63
CA LEU A 120 -8.09 1.13 -3.89
C LEU A 120 -7.62 2.02 -2.72
N LEU A 121 -7.95 1.65 -1.48
CA LEU A 121 -7.54 2.39 -0.29
C LEU A 121 -6.03 2.43 -0.12
N VAL A 122 -5.31 1.34 -0.39
CA VAL A 122 -3.85 1.32 -0.35
C VAL A 122 -3.26 2.31 -1.35
N VAL A 123 -3.74 2.33 -2.61
CA VAL A 123 -3.27 3.28 -3.62
C VAL A 123 -3.52 4.72 -3.17
N LEU A 124 -4.72 5.02 -2.68
CA LEU A 124 -5.09 6.37 -2.24
C LEU A 124 -4.27 6.84 -1.04
N LEU A 125 -4.17 6.00 -0.01
CA LEU A 125 -3.47 6.33 1.24
C LEU A 125 -1.96 6.40 1.04
N LEU A 126 -1.36 5.48 0.28
CA LEU A 126 0.06 5.58 -0.07
C LEU A 126 0.32 6.78 -0.97
N GLY A 127 -0.55 7.05 -1.94
CA GLY A 127 -0.47 8.23 -2.79
C GLY A 127 -0.47 9.53 -1.98
N ALA A 128 -1.35 9.63 -0.98
CA ALA A 128 -1.38 10.74 -0.03
C ALA A 128 -0.10 10.80 0.81
N LEU A 129 0.34 9.67 1.36
CA LEU A 129 1.59 9.59 2.13
C LEU A 129 2.79 10.08 1.31
N ARG A 130 2.94 9.63 0.06
CA ARG A 130 4.00 10.09 -0.85
C ARG A 130 3.92 11.58 -1.14
N PHE A 131 2.72 12.12 -1.27
CA PHE A 131 2.54 13.55 -1.44
C PHE A 131 3.09 14.32 -0.24
N PHE A 132 2.75 13.92 0.98
CA PHE A 132 3.26 14.54 2.21
C PHE A 132 4.77 14.37 2.36
N GLU A 133 5.31 13.18 2.12
CA GLU A 133 6.76 12.93 2.15
C GLU A 133 7.50 13.84 1.16
N SER A 134 7.00 13.99 -0.06
CA SER A 134 7.61 14.88 -1.06
C SER A 134 7.63 16.35 -0.62
N ARG A 135 6.64 16.79 0.19
CA ARG A 135 6.60 18.14 0.79
C ARG A 135 7.63 18.27 1.90
N VAL A 136 7.70 17.29 2.79
CA VAL A 136 8.68 17.24 3.89
C VAL A 136 10.10 17.23 3.34
N GLU A 137 10.39 16.41 2.33
CA GLU A 137 11.70 16.36 1.68
C GLU A 137 12.07 17.70 1.04
N ARG A 138 11.11 18.39 0.38
CA ARG A 138 11.36 19.75 -0.14
C ARG A 138 11.69 20.74 0.97
N MET A 139 11.03 20.65 2.12
CA MET A 139 11.31 21.52 3.27
C MET A 139 12.68 21.23 3.89
N MET A 140 13.04 19.94 4.03
CA MET A 140 14.36 19.52 4.52
C MET A 140 15.48 20.00 3.59
N ARG A 141 15.28 19.88 2.26
CA ARG A 141 16.23 20.39 1.26
C ARG A 141 16.45 21.90 1.37
N ARG A 142 15.40 22.68 1.64
CA ARG A 142 15.52 24.14 1.88
C ARG A 142 16.33 24.48 3.14
N ARG A 143 16.45 23.55 4.08
CA ARG A 143 17.21 23.70 5.32
C ARG A 143 18.62 23.10 5.25
N GLY A 144 19.07 22.66 4.06
CA GLY A 144 20.40 22.08 3.85
C GLY A 144 20.56 20.64 4.36
N ILE A 145 19.49 20.00 4.83
CA ILE A 145 19.54 18.62 5.34
C ILE A 145 19.44 17.67 4.14
N GLY A 146 20.49 16.88 3.90
CA GLY A 146 20.59 15.95 2.76
C GLY A 146 21.27 16.52 1.51
N VAL A 147 21.93 17.68 1.66
CA VAL A 147 22.90 18.21 0.70
C VAL A 147 24.27 18.08 1.37
N VAL A 148 24.94 16.96 1.16
CA VAL A 148 26.36 16.76 1.53
C VAL A 148 27.14 16.55 0.25
#